data_AF-A0A9W9G196-F1
#
_entry.id   AF-A0A9W9G196-F1
#
_cell.length_a   1.000
_cell.length_b   1.000
_cell.length_c   1.000
_cell.angle_alpha   90.00
_cell.angle_beta   90.00
_cell.angle_gamma   90.00
#
_symmetry.space_group_name_H-M   'P 1'
#
loop_
_entity.id
_entity.type
_entity.pdbx_description
1 polymer ?
#
loop_
_entity_poly.entity_id
_entity_poly.type
_entity_poly.pdbx_seq_one_letter_code
_entity_poly.pdbx_strand_id
1 'polypeptide(L)'
;MKTAAISTVLLAAASTAIVPPSNFKRVAKRDSQALQLRNLNGRIFDEWSPATTFINFALTDPNAGVSADCGGSWSAEQGNSHKWNCTGNQYLLDFPKGIDSLESFYIRVSSPGGSLNALGQVGGASWQCKERTNQTSPLSKTCNWVGVYNLEV
;
A
#
# COMPACT_ATOMS: atom_id res chain seq x y z
N MET A 1 11.88 36.31 -83.75
CA MET A 1 11.59 34.96 -83.19
C MET A 1 12.50 34.76 -81.99
N LYS A 2 12.10 34.46 -80.76
CA LYS A 2 10.81 34.20 -80.10
C LYS A 2 10.96 34.75 -78.67
N THR A 3 9.93 35.43 -78.19
CA THR A 3 9.67 35.69 -76.77
C THR A 3 9.38 34.38 -76.04
N ALA A 4 9.86 34.26 -74.80
CA ALA A 4 9.28 33.35 -73.82
C ALA A 4 9.49 33.95 -72.43
N ALA A 5 8.38 34.11 -71.73
CA ALA A 5 8.26 34.75 -70.44
C ALA A 5 7.67 33.73 -69.44
N ILE A 6 7.66 34.14 -68.16
CA ILE A 6 6.76 33.71 -67.07
C ILE A 6 7.14 32.41 -66.33
N SER A 7 7.42 32.53 -65.02
CA SER A 7 6.50 32.05 -63.97
C SER A 7 7.14 32.12 -62.59
N THR A 8 6.76 33.14 -61.82
CA THR A 8 6.80 33.19 -60.36
C THR A 8 5.74 32.25 -59.77
N VAL A 9 6.13 31.39 -58.82
CA VAL A 9 5.18 30.73 -57.91
C VAL A 9 5.56 31.09 -56.47
N LEU A 10 4.75 31.94 -55.86
CA LEU A 10 4.78 32.24 -54.42
C LEU A 10 3.99 31.14 -53.70
N LEU A 11 4.65 30.34 -52.86
CA LEU A 11 3.97 29.46 -51.90
C LEU A 11 3.61 30.27 -50.65
N ALA A 12 2.33 30.60 -50.49
CA ALA A 12 1.79 31.04 -49.22
C ALA A 12 1.49 29.81 -48.34
N ALA A 13 2.30 29.58 -47.30
CA ALA A 13 2.01 28.57 -46.29
C ALA A 13 0.99 29.13 -45.29
N ALA A 14 -0.27 28.71 -45.41
CA ALA A 14 -1.29 28.99 -44.41
C ALA A 14 -1.01 28.16 -43.15
N SER A 15 -0.58 28.81 -42.07
CA SER A 15 -0.45 28.19 -40.76
C SER A 15 -1.85 28.03 -40.17
N THR A 16 -2.44 26.84 -40.29
CA THR A 16 -3.62 26.50 -39.50
C THR A 16 -3.18 26.26 -38.07
N ALA A 17 -3.44 27.24 -37.19
CA ALA A 17 -3.38 27.02 -35.76
C ALA A 17 -4.47 25.99 -35.40
N ILE A 18 -4.08 24.73 -35.20
CA ILE A 18 -4.95 23.73 -34.58
C ILE A 18 -5.09 24.14 -33.13
N VAL A 19 -6.18 24.83 -32.80
CA VAL A 19 -6.61 25.04 -31.42
C VAL A 19 -7.04 23.67 -30.89
N PRO A 20 -6.31 23.06 -29.93
CA PRO A 20 -6.77 21.80 -29.35
C PRO A 20 -8.08 22.05 -28.59
N PRO A 21 -9.04 21.11 -28.63
CA PRO A 21 -10.31 21.26 -27.93
C PRO A 21 -10.06 21.43 -26.42
N SER A 22 -10.47 22.58 -25.91
CA SER A 22 -10.74 22.82 -24.50
C SER A 22 -11.77 21.81 -24.00
N ASN A 23 -11.57 21.29 -22.78
CA ASN A 23 -12.48 20.48 -21.95
C ASN A 23 -12.22 18.97 -21.81
N PHE A 24 -10.96 18.54 -21.77
CA PHE A 24 -10.63 17.45 -20.86
C PHE A 24 -10.08 18.05 -19.57
N LYS A 25 -10.94 18.18 -18.55
CA LYS A 25 -10.47 18.04 -17.17
C LYS A 25 -9.80 16.67 -17.11
N ARG A 26 -8.49 16.64 -17.35
CA ARG A 26 -7.63 15.63 -16.76
C ARG A 26 -7.94 15.75 -15.28
N VAL A 27 -8.76 14.85 -14.75
CA VAL A 27 -8.67 14.49 -13.35
C VAL A 27 -7.26 13.97 -13.26
N ALA A 28 -6.33 14.86 -12.92
CA ALA A 28 -5.04 14.45 -12.43
C ALA A 28 -5.41 13.50 -11.30
N LYS A 29 -5.15 12.20 -11.52
CA LYS A 29 -5.07 11.23 -10.43
C LYS A 29 -4.05 11.90 -9.51
N ARG A 30 -4.51 12.60 -8.46
CA ARG A 30 -3.57 13.13 -7.47
C ARG A 30 -2.77 11.92 -7.08
N ASP A 31 -1.45 12.00 -7.21
CA ASP A 31 -0.54 10.94 -6.81
C ASP A 31 -0.79 10.70 -5.32
N SER A 32 -1.68 9.75 -5.02
CA SER A 32 -2.02 9.40 -3.64
C SER A 32 -0.76 8.77 -3.10
N GLN A 33 -0.21 9.40 -2.07
CA GLN A 33 1.01 8.91 -1.45
C GLN A 33 0.69 7.59 -0.73
N ALA A 34 1.61 6.64 -0.79
CA ALA A 34 1.47 5.37 -0.08
C ALA A 34 1.31 5.59 1.42
N LEU A 35 0.54 4.72 2.07
CA LEU A 35 0.51 4.62 3.53
C LEU A 35 1.87 4.13 4.02
N GLN A 36 2.35 4.70 5.11
CA GLN A 36 3.64 4.34 5.68
C GLN A 36 3.44 3.50 6.94
N LEU A 37 3.93 2.26 6.92
CA LEU A 37 3.92 1.35 8.05
C LEU A 37 5.33 1.32 8.67
N ARG A 38 5.44 1.85 9.89
CA ARG A 38 6.70 1.95 10.65
C ARG A 38 6.65 1.03 11.85
N ASN A 39 7.82 0.60 12.33
CA ASN A 39 7.95 -0.30 13.49
C ASN A 39 7.10 -1.59 13.34
N LEU A 40 6.93 -2.04 12.10
CA LEU A 40 6.14 -3.22 11.80
C LEU A 40 6.82 -4.46 12.41
N ASN A 41 6.11 -5.12 13.32
CA ASN A 41 6.60 -6.29 14.02
C ASN A 41 5.53 -7.39 14.07
N GLY A 42 6.01 -8.62 14.07
CA GLY A 42 5.20 -9.83 14.11
C GLY A 42 5.68 -10.77 15.21
N ARG A 43 4.75 -11.45 15.87
CA ARG A 43 5.04 -12.45 16.92
C ARG A 43 4.15 -13.68 16.73
N ILE A 44 4.74 -14.87 16.75
CA ILE A 44 4.00 -16.14 16.66
C ILE A 44 3.99 -16.82 18.03
N PHE A 45 2.81 -17.25 18.47
CA PHE A 45 2.60 -18.06 19.66
C PHE A 45 2.06 -19.43 19.22
N ASP A 46 2.94 -20.42 19.07
CA ASP A 46 2.63 -21.74 18.51
C ASP A 46 2.23 -22.80 19.56
N GLU A 47 2.48 -22.53 20.84
CA GLU A 47 2.03 -23.37 21.95
C GLU A 47 0.54 -23.16 22.29
N TRP A 48 -0.10 -22.14 21.70
CA TRP A 48 -1.53 -21.93 21.81
C TRP A 48 -2.27 -22.77 20.76
N SER A 49 -3.48 -23.22 21.10
CA SER A 49 -4.37 -23.90 20.17
C SER A 49 -5.62 -23.06 19.94
N PRO A 50 -5.83 -22.49 18.73
CA PRO A 50 -4.91 -22.50 17.58
C PRO A 50 -3.69 -21.58 17.77
N ALA A 51 -2.61 -21.87 17.05
CA ALA A 51 -1.44 -21.01 17.00
C ALA A 51 -1.86 -19.59 16.56
N THR A 52 -1.34 -18.57 17.26
CA THR A 52 -1.79 -17.19 17.07
C THR A 52 -0.61 -16.29 16.70
N THR A 53 -0.78 -15.53 15.63
CA THR A 53 0.18 -14.54 15.16
C THR A 53 -0.31 -13.14 15.48
N PHE A 54 0.51 -12.29 16.06
CA PHE A 54 0.21 -10.88 16.32
C PHE A 54 1.05 -9.99 15.43
N ILE A 55 0.41 -9.02 14.78
CA ILE A 55 1.06 -7.99 13.97
C ILE A 55 0.78 -6.63 14.60
N ASN A 56 1.80 -5.79 14.73
CA ASN A 56 1.66 -4.42 15.21
C ASN A 56 2.54 -3.46 14.39
N PHE A 57 2.07 -2.23 14.17
CA PHE A 57 2.81 -1.18 13.48
C PHE A 57 2.24 0.21 13.78
N ALA A 58 3.05 1.24 13.56
CA ALA A 58 2.59 2.62 13.48
C ALA A 58 2.27 2.96 12.02
N LEU A 59 1.04 3.42 11.78
CA LEU A 59 0.55 3.87 10.49
C LEU A 59 0.68 5.39 10.38
N THR A 60 1.15 5.87 9.24
CA THR A 60 1.05 7.28 8.83
C THR A 60 0.37 7.36 7.47
N ASP A 61 -0.70 8.15 7.39
CA ASP A 61 -1.36 8.51 6.14
C ASP A 61 -0.97 9.94 5.74
N PRO A 62 -0.04 10.09 4.77
CA PRO A 62 0.40 11.41 4.31
C PRO A 62 -0.68 12.21 3.57
N ASN A 63 -1.74 11.56 3.09
CA ASN A 63 -2.83 12.22 2.35
C ASN A 63 -3.85 12.84 3.32
N ALA A 64 -4.06 12.19 4.47
CA ALA A 64 -4.97 12.67 5.51
C ALA A 64 -4.26 13.48 6.61
N GLY A 65 -2.92 13.41 6.70
CA GLY A 65 -2.16 14.02 7.80
C GLY A 65 -2.42 13.32 9.14
N VAL A 66 -2.75 12.03 9.10
CA VAL A 66 -3.15 11.23 10.28
C VAL A 66 -2.06 10.22 10.60
N SER A 67 -1.89 9.92 11.89
CA SER A 67 -1.12 8.77 12.35
C SER A 67 -1.92 7.96 13.36
N ALA A 68 -1.75 6.64 13.35
CA ALA A 68 -2.46 5.71 14.23
C ALA A 68 -1.58 4.50 14.55
N ASP A 69 -1.73 3.94 15.74
CA ASP A 69 -1.16 2.63 16.05
C ASP A 69 -2.15 1.55 15.63
N CYS A 70 -1.67 0.55 14.90
CA CYS A 70 -2.47 -0.56 14.40
C CYS A 70 -1.92 -1.87 14.96
N GLY A 71 -2.83 -2.74 15.42
CA GLY A 71 -2.49 -4.05 15.93
C GLY A 71 -3.61 -5.04 15.65
N GLY A 72 -3.24 -6.26 15.29
CA GLY A 72 -4.19 -7.33 15.02
C GLY A 72 -3.58 -8.69 15.33
N SER A 73 -4.43 -9.67 15.59
CA SER A 73 -4.05 -11.06 15.75
C SER A 73 -4.56 -11.89 14.59
N TRP A 74 -4.01 -13.05 14.33
CA TRP A 74 -4.59 -13.99 13.39
C TRP A 74 -4.36 -15.40 13.89
N SER A 75 -5.39 -16.23 13.81
CA SER A 75 -5.30 -17.67 13.98
C SER A 75 -6.17 -18.36 12.95
N ALA A 76 -5.85 -19.60 12.60
CA ALA A 76 -6.52 -20.34 11.53
C ALA A 76 -8.05 -20.45 11.72
N GLU A 77 -8.52 -20.47 12.97
CA GLU A 77 -9.96 -20.56 13.31
C GLU A 77 -10.70 -19.23 13.18
N GLN A 78 -9.99 -18.10 13.17
CA GLN A 78 -10.58 -16.76 13.12
C GLN A 78 -11.16 -16.42 11.73
N GLY A 79 -10.71 -17.12 10.68
CA GLY A 79 -11.04 -16.82 9.29
C GLY A 79 -10.44 -15.50 8.79
N ASN A 80 -10.78 -15.11 7.57
CA ASN A 80 -10.13 -14.00 6.85
C ASN A 80 -10.93 -12.69 6.86
N SER A 81 -11.99 -12.58 7.68
CA SER A 81 -12.93 -11.45 7.65
C SER A 81 -12.87 -10.54 8.86
N HIS A 82 -12.12 -10.90 9.91
CA HIS A 82 -12.01 -10.07 11.10
C HIS A 82 -11.22 -8.80 10.81
N LYS A 83 -11.69 -7.68 11.38
CA LYS A 83 -11.05 -6.36 11.25
C LYS A 83 -10.74 -5.79 12.62
N TRP A 84 -9.53 -5.27 12.81
CA TRP A 84 -9.11 -4.58 14.02
C TRP A 84 -9.15 -3.07 13.82
N ASN A 85 -9.67 -2.33 14.80
CA ASN A 85 -9.56 -0.88 14.79
C ASN A 85 -8.13 -0.47 15.12
N CYS A 86 -7.54 0.39 14.30
CA CYS A 86 -6.38 1.17 14.71
C CYS A 86 -6.80 2.24 15.72
N THR A 87 -5.86 2.73 16.52
CA THR A 87 -6.10 3.83 17.46
C THR A 87 -6.78 5.01 16.75
N GLY A 88 -7.82 5.56 17.36
CA GLY A 88 -8.62 6.65 16.79
C GLY A 88 -9.73 6.19 15.83
N ASN A 89 -9.84 4.89 15.52
CA ASN A 89 -10.92 4.27 14.73
C ASN A 89 -11.09 4.82 13.30
N GLN A 90 -10.09 5.54 12.77
CA GLN A 90 -10.13 6.06 11.40
C GLN A 90 -9.71 5.00 10.36
N TYR A 91 -9.00 3.97 10.80
CA TYR A 91 -8.52 2.87 9.98
C TYR A 91 -8.83 1.52 10.62
N LEU A 92 -9.03 0.54 9.76
CA LEU A 92 -9.25 -0.86 10.04
C LEU A 92 -8.10 -1.65 9.43
N LEU A 93 -7.59 -2.61 10.19
CA LEU A 93 -6.61 -3.60 9.76
C LEU A 93 -7.31 -4.93 9.51
N ASP A 94 -6.98 -5.64 8.43
CA ASP A 94 -7.37 -7.04 8.21
C ASP A 94 -6.28 -7.86 7.50
N PHE A 95 -6.38 -9.19 7.62
CA PHE A 95 -5.47 -10.17 7.02
C PHE A 95 -6.26 -11.05 6.03
N PRO A 96 -6.52 -10.56 4.80
CA PRO A 96 -7.50 -11.16 3.90
C PRO A 96 -7.14 -12.55 3.36
N LYS A 97 -5.88 -12.96 3.50
CA LYS A 97 -5.39 -14.29 3.13
C LYS A 97 -4.84 -15.07 4.32
N GLY A 98 -5.07 -14.58 5.54
CA GLY A 98 -4.44 -15.11 6.75
C GLY A 98 -2.94 -14.87 6.82
N ILE A 99 -2.29 -15.50 7.82
CA ILE A 99 -0.86 -15.34 8.11
C ILE A 99 -0.24 -16.71 8.38
N ASP A 100 0.18 -17.39 7.32
CA ASP A 100 0.92 -18.66 7.44
C ASP A 100 2.40 -18.43 7.82
N SER A 101 2.95 -17.26 7.49
CA SER A 101 4.32 -16.87 7.80
C SER A 101 4.45 -15.37 8.01
N LEU A 102 5.26 -14.97 8.99
CA LEU A 102 5.61 -13.57 9.21
C LEU A 102 6.48 -12.98 8.09
N GLU A 103 7.13 -13.82 7.29
CA GLU A 103 8.04 -13.37 6.21
C GLU A 103 7.31 -13.11 4.90
N SER A 104 6.03 -13.49 4.80
CA SER A 104 5.19 -13.24 3.63
C SER A 104 3.70 -13.38 3.98
N PHE A 105 2.98 -12.27 4.09
CA PHE A 105 1.53 -12.25 4.26
C PHE A 105 0.92 -11.01 3.62
N TYR A 106 -0.41 -11.01 3.46
CA TYR A 106 -1.13 -9.84 2.96
C TYR A 106 -1.71 -9.04 4.11
N ILE A 107 -1.47 -7.73 4.08
CA ILE A 107 -2.08 -6.76 4.97
C ILE A 107 -3.05 -5.90 4.18
N ARG A 108 -4.19 -5.60 4.78
CA ARG A 108 -5.10 -4.58 4.27
C ARG A 108 -5.35 -3.54 5.34
N VAL A 109 -5.26 -2.27 4.93
CA VAL A 109 -5.66 -1.11 5.73
C VAL A 109 -6.81 -0.44 4.99
N SER A 110 -7.95 -0.28 5.67
CA SER A 110 -9.15 0.32 5.08
C SER A 110 -9.76 1.36 6.01
N SER A 111 -10.42 2.38 5.47
CA SER A 111 -11.26 3.28 6.28
C SER A 111 -12.63 2.64 6.53
N PRO A 112 -13.30 2.89 7.68
CA PRO A 112 -14.66 2.36 7.95
C PRO A 112 -15.70 2.72 6.87
N GLY A 113 -15.58 3.89 6.25
CA GLY A 113 -16.47 4.35 5.17
C GLY A 113 -16.09 3.87 3.77
N GLY A 114 -15.01 3.09 3.62
CA GLY A 114 -14.55 2.55 2.34
C GLY A 114 -13.87 3.54 1.38
N SER A 115 -13.63 4.79 1.79
CA SER A 115 -12.92 5.79 0.97
C SER A 115 -11.44 5.46 0.77
N LEU A 116 -10.85 4.66 1.65
CA LEU A 116 -9.50 4.10 1.53
C LEU A 116 -9.55 2.58 1.67
N ASN A 117 -8.83 1.89 0.79
CA ASN A 117 -8.67 0.43 0.79
C ASN A 117 -7.32 0.05 0.17
N ALA A 118 -6.29 -0.03 1.01
CA ALA A 118 -4.92 -0.32 0.61
C ALA A 118 -4.60 -1.79 0.93
N LEU A 119 -4.17 -2.56 -0.08
CA LEU A 119 -3.83 -3.98 0.06
C LEU A 119 -2.42 -4.22 -0.47
N GLY A 120 -1.59 -4.86 0.35
CA GLY A 120 -0.20 -5.14 -0.01
C GLY A 120 0.30 -6.44 0.57
N GLN A 121 1.24 -7.06 -0.12
CA GLN A 121 1.97 -8.21 0.40
C GLN A 121 3.20 -7.70 1.15
N VAL A 122 3.23 -7.93 2.46
CA VAL A 122 4.41 -7.67 3.28
C VAL A 122 5.27 -8.92 3.24
N GLY A 123 6.45 -8.82 2.63
CA GLY A 123 7.42 -9.90 2.65
C GLY A 123 8.78 -9.51 2.11
N GLY A 124 9.72 -10.45 2.22
CA GLY A 124 11.09 -10.30 1.71
C GLY A 124 12.13 -10.01 2.80
N ALA A 125 13.33 -9.65 2.35
CA ALA A 125 14.55 -9.61 3.17
C ALA A 125 14.59 -8.51 4.23
N SER A 126 13.63 -7.58 4.24
CA SER A 126 13.53 -6.54 5.27
C SER A 126 13.05 -7.08 6.62
N TRP A 127 12.49 -8.30 6.67
CA TRP A 127 12.19 -8.96 7.92
C TRP A 127 13.47 -9.46 8.61
N GLN A 128 13.68 -9.03 9.85
CA GLN A 128 14.68 -9.58 10.75
C GLN A 128 13.98 -10.42 11.83
N CYS A 129 14.08 -11.73 11.67
CA CYS A 129 13.43 -12.69 12.56
C CYS A 129 14.41 -13.31 13.55
N LYS A 130 13.91 -13.57 14.76
CA LYS A 130 14.59 -14.32 15.82
C LYS A 130 13.64 -15.41 16.29
N GLU A 131 14.11 -16.64 16.21
CA GLU A 131 13.42 -17.79 16.78
C GLU A 131 13.60 -17.80 18.30
N ARG A 132 12.69 -18.50 18.98
CA ARG A 132 12.71 -18.76 20.41
C ARG A 132 14.06 -19.34 20.83
N THR A 133 14.70 -18.73 21.82
CA THR A 133 15.93 -19.24 22.44
C THR A 133 15.68 -19.92 23.79
N ASN A 134 14.51 -19.72 24.39
CA ASN A 134 14.13 -20.28 25.70
C ASN A 134 12.77 -20.99 25.64
N GLN A 135 12.74 -22.26 26.03
CA GLN A 135 11.56 -23.15 26.00
C GLN A 135 10.47 -22.83 27.04
N THR A 136 10.66 -21.85 27.93
CA THR A 136 9.64 -21.48 28.93
C THR A 136 8.60 -20.45 28.44
N SER A 137 8.63 -20.07 27.15
CA SER A 137 7.76 -19.03 26.60
C SER A 137 6.93 -19.57 25.42
N PRO A 138 5.62 -19.28 25.38
CA PRO A 138 4.76 -19.70 24.26
C PRO A 138 5.09 -18.96 22.95
N LEU A 139 5.93 -17.93 23.00
CA LEU A 139 6.43 -17.18 21.84
C LEU A 139 7.47 -18.01 21.08
N SER A 140 7.18 -18.39 19.84
CA SER A 140 8.09 -19.14 18.99
C SER A 140 8.97 -18.29 18.10
N LYS A 141 8.43 -17.19 17.57
CA LYS A 141 9.14 -16.35 16.60
C LYS A 141 8.79 -14.89 16.78
N THR A 142 9.78 -14.03 16.71
CA THR A 142 9.60 -12.57 16.64
C THR A 142 10.28 -12.04 15.38
N CYS A 143 9.57 -11.28 14.57
CA CYS A 143 10.11 -10.63 13.38
C CYS A 143 9.89 -9.11 13.48
N ASN A 144 10.90 -8.34 13.06
CA ASN A 144 10.81 -6.90 12.96
C ASN A 144 11.17 -6.48 11.53
N TRP A 145 10.36 -5.60 10.94
CA TRP A 145 10.61 -5.02 9.64
C TRP A 145 11.64 -3.89 9.77
N VAL A 146 12.66 -3.93 8.92
CA VAL A 146 13.67 -2.88 8.84
C VAL A 146 13.23 -1.79 7.87
N GLY A 147 13.09 -0.57 8.38
CA GLY A 147 12.70 0.60 7.59
C GLY A 147 11.19 0.86 7.62
N VAL A 148 10.69 1.43 6.52
CA VAL A 148 9.27 1.78 6.34
C VAL A 148 8.71 0.92 5.22
N TYR A 149 7.60 0.23 5.48
CA TYR A 149 6.86 -0.45 4.43
C TYR A 149 5.85 0.54 3.84
N ASN A 150 5.94 0.79 2.53
CA ASN A 150 5.01 1.64 1.80
C ASN A 150 3.87 0.77 1.25
N LEU A 151 2.66 1.02 1.73
CA LEU A 151 1.45 0.33 1.31
C LEU A 151 0.69 1.22 0.33
N GLU A 152 0.73 0.83 -0.95
CA GLU A 152 0.10 1.56 -2.05
C GLU A 152 -1.43 1.60 -1.90
N VAL A 153 -2.02 2.76 -2.25
CA VAL A 153 -3.46 3.09 -2.13
C VAL A 153 -4.11 3.22 -3.51
#